data_AF-A0A250FM97-F1
#
_entry.id   AF-A0A250FM97-F1
#
_cell.length_a   1.000
_cell.length_b   1.000
_cell.length_c   1.000
_cell.angle_alpha   90.00
_cell.angle_beta   90.00
_cell.angle_gamma   90.00
#
_symmetry.space_group_name_H-M   'P 1'
#
loop_
_entity.id
_entity.type
_entity.pdbx_description
1 polymer ?
#
loop_
_entity_poly.entity_id
_entity_poly.type
_entity_poly.pdbx_seq_one_letter_code
_entity_poly.pdbx_strand_id
1 'polypeptide(L)'
;MEYKEYKEYIQREFQYITKDNILFWNLWNISYPFDVLATYKEAYPEEYTLFSEMYFSCWEMLYQVDEKREVLVSIFEQTYPFVIDEQGEIINPKNILQQKYESYDDEILPELCILLLIGRFDEIYKGIKQKAERYGERAINAPMEVISYIIASYKWGYLFDNMDKSIVRDEVNAQMKLVKTLQTPRLFSLEDRNIFRNK
;
A
#
# COMPACT_ATOMS: atom_id res chain seq x y z
N MET A 1 12.42 -18.14 9.60
CA MET A 1 12.73 -16.70 9.58
C MET A 1 11.76 -16.05 10.54
N GLU A 2 12.29 -15.36 11.55
CA GLU A 2 11.48 -14.58 12.49
C GLU A 2 10.98 -13.30 11.82
N TYR A 3 9.88 -12.72 12.34
CA TYR A 3 9.32 -11.48 11.77
C TYR A 3 10.33 -10.32 11.80
N LYS A 4 11.15 -10.24 12.85
CA LYS A 4 12.21 -9.24 12.99
C LYS A 4 13.27 -9.38 11.90
N GLU A 5 13.76 -10.59 11.66
CA GLU A 5 14.75 -10.90 10.62
C GLU A 5 14.23 -10.52 9.23
N TYR A 6 12.96 -10.82 8.96
CA TYR A 6 12.29 -10.46 7.72
C TYR A 6 12.25 -8.92 7.52
N LYS A 7 11.85 -8.15 8.54
CA LYS A 7 11.81 -6.69 8.45
C LYS A 7 13.20 -6.09 8.21
N GLU A 8 14.20 -6.58 8.94
CA GLU A 8 15.60 -6.14 8.78
C GLU A 8 16.13 -6.46 7.38
N TYR A 9 15.79 -7.64 6.85
CA TYR A 9 16.09 -8.01 5.47
C TYR A 9 15.47 -7.02 4.49
N ILE A 10 14.15 -6.78 4.56
CA ILE A 10 13.49 -5.85 3.62
C ILE A 10 14.09 -4.45 3.73
N GLN A 11 14.29 -3.93 4.94
CA GLN A 11 14.86 -2.60 5.14
C GLN A 11 16.23 -2.45 4.48
N ARG A 12 17.10 -3.47 4.62
CA ARG A 12 18.42 -3.49 3.98
C ARG A 12 18.29 -3.56 2.46
N GLU A 13 17.46 -4.46 1.94
CA GLU A 13 17.35 -4.71 0.51
C GLU A 13 16.63 -3.59 -0.25
N PHE A 14 15.70 -2.89 0.41
CA PHE A 14 14.93 -1.77 -0.14
C PHE A 14 15.83 -0.64 -0.63
N GLN A 15 16.96 -0.39 0.05
CA GLN A 15 17.90 0.68 -0.32
C GLN A 15 18.43 0.54 -1.76
N TYR A 16 18.47 -0.70 -2.26
CA TYR A 16 18.99 -1.05 -3.58
C TYR A 16 17.92 -1.10 -4.68
N ILE A 17 16.64 -0.90 -4.38
CA ILE A 17 15.59 -0.80 -5.41
C ILE A 17 15.94 0.37 -6.35
N THR A 18 15.83 0.19 -7.67
CA THR A 18 16.11 1.29 -8.60
C THR A 18 15.06 2.39 -8.47
N LYS A 19 15.42 3.67 -8.73
CA LYS A 19 14.47 4.80 -8.67
C LYS A 19 13.19 4.50 -9.48
N ASP A 20 13.36 3.95 -10.68
CA ASP A 20 12.27 3.64 -11.61
C ASP A 20 11.33 2.53 -11.10
N ASN A 21 11.78 1.71 -10.15
CA ASN A 21 11.01 0.61 -9.58
C ASN A 21 10.34 0.96 -8.23
N ILE A 22 10.60 2.16 -7.66
CA ILE A 22 10.05 2.54 -6.34
C ILE A 22 8.51 2.63 -6.38
N LEU A 23 7.93 3.19 -7.44
CA LEU A 23 6.47 3.24 -7.55
C LEU A 23 5.89 1.83 -7.70
N PHE A 24 6.53 0.94 -8.47
CA PHE A 24 6.09 -0.46 -8.59
C PHE A 24 6.10 -1.16 -7.23
N TRP A 25 7.17 -0.99 -6.45
CA TRP A 25 7.27 -1.54 -5.09
C TRP A 25 6.08 -1.16 -4.22
N ASN A 26 5.70 0.13 -4.24
CA ASN A 26 4.56 0.61 -3.48
C ASN A 26 3.25 0.01 -4.01
N LEU A 27 3.03 0.06 -5.32
CA LEU A 27 1.80 -0.43 -5.93
C LEU A 27 1.59 -1.94 -5.72
N TRP A 28 2.63 -2.75 -5.85
CA TRP A 28 2.55 -4.19 -5.61
C TRP A 28 2.13 -4.51 -4.18
N ASN A 29 2.65 -3.77 -3.18
CA ASN A 29 2.23 -3.95 -1.79
C ASN A 29 0.78 -3.45 -1.58
N ILE A 30 0.41 -2.32 -2.19
CA ILE A 30 -0.96 -1.78 -2.19
C ILE A 30 -1.97 -2.72 -2.85
N SER A 31 -1.56 -3.50 -3.86
CA SER A 31 -2.46 -4.43 -4.55
C SER A 31 -3.15 -5.40 -3.60
N TYR A 32 -2.51 -5.77 -2.49
CA TYR A 32 -3.11 -6.69 -1.52
C TYR A 32 -4.36 -6.09 -0.84
N PRO A 33 -4.28 -5.00 -0.04
CA PRO A 33 -5.48 -4.39 0.53
C PRO A 33 -6.44 -3.83 -0.53
N PHE A 34 -5.94 -3.41 -1.69
CA PHE A 34 -6.80 -2.94 -2.79
C PHE A 34 -7.67 -4.07 -3.35
N ASP A 35 -7.08 -5.24 -3.65
CA ASP A 35 -7.80 -6.40 -4.16
C ASP A 35 -8.81 -6.92 -3.12
N VAL A 36 -8.51 -6.82 -1.82
CA VAL A 36 -9.47 -7.12 -0.74
C VAL A 36 -10.61 -6.10 -0.72
N LEU A 37 -10.33 -4.80 -0.73
CA LEU A 37 -11.38 -3.76 -0.76
C LEU A 37 -12.29 -3.92 -1.99
N ALA A 38 -11.74 -4.34 -3.14
CA ALA A 38 -12.49 -4.58 -4.36
C ALA A 38 -13.60 -5.64 -4.19
N THR A 39 -13.43 -6.61 -3.28
CA THR A 39 -14.50 -7.59 -2.97
C THR A 39 -15.66 -6.98 -2.18
N TYR A 40 -15.46 -5.81 -1.58
CA TYR A 40 -16.43 -5.06 -0.79
C TYR A 40 -16.88 -3.75 -1.45
N LYS A 41 -16.60 -3.56 -2.75
CA LYS A 41 -16.90 -2.32 -3.49
C LYS A 41 -18.38 -1.90 -3.46
N GLU A 42 -19.31 -2.84 -3.30
CA GLU A 42 -20.74 -2.52 -3.21
C GLU A 42 -21.10 -1.94 -1.83
N ALA A 43 -20.34 -2.29 -0.78
CA ALA A 43 -20.50 -1.76 0.57
C ALA A 43 -19.76 -0.43 0.78
N TYR A 44 -18.62 -0.24 0.10
CA TYR A 44 -17.78 0.97 0.15
C TYR A 44 -17.51 1.55 -1.24
N PRO A 45 -18.56 1.94 -2.00
CA PRO A 45 -18.43 2.32 -3.41
C PRO A 45 -17.67 3.63 -3.61
N GLU A 46 -17.84 4.59 -2.70
CA GLU A 46 -17.19 5.91 -2.79
C GLU A 46 -15.69 5.80 -2.49
N GLU A 47 -15.32 5.09 -1.42
CA GLU A 47 -13.94 4.79 -1.06
C GLU A 47 -13.23 4.03 -2.18
N TYR A 48 -13.86 2.95 -2.68
CA TYR A 48 -13.31 2.15 -3.77
C TYR A 48 -13.10 2.97 -5.05
N THR A 49 -14.01 3.89 -5.37
CA THR A 49 -13.89 4.76 -6.56
C THR A 49 -12.68 5.68 -6.46
N LEU A 50 -12.49 6.35 -5.31
CA LEU A 50 -11.35 7.24 -5.08
C LEU A 50 -10.01 6.48 -5.13
N PHE A 51 -9.94 5.31 -4.50
CA PHE A 51 -8.73 4.49 -4.58
C PHE A 51 -8.48 3.96 -5.98
N SER A 52 -9.52 3.57 -6.71
CA SER A 52 -9.39 3.10 -8.09
C SER A 52 -8.78 4.16 -8.99
N GLU A 53 -9.22 5.41 -8.88
CA GLU A 53 -8.66 6.52 -9.65
C GLU A 53 -7.17 6.71 -9.37
N MET A 54 -6.77 6.77 -8.09
CA MET A 54 -5.36 6.90 -7.72
C MET A 54 -4.53 5.68 -8.14
N TYR A 55 -5.05 4.47 -7.91
CA TYR A 55 -4.38 3.21 -8.19
C TYR A 55 -4.09 3.03 -9.69
N PHE A 56 -5.13 3.12 -10.52
CA PHE A 56 -4.97 2.91 -11.96
C PHE A 56 -4.16 4.02 -12.63
N SER A 57 -4.27 5.27 -12.16
CA SER A 57 -3.42 6.37 -12.65
C SER A 57 -1.94 6.14 -12.35
N CYS A 58 -1.61 5.62 -11.16
CA CYS A 58 -0.24 5.25 -10.83
C CYS A 58 0.29 4.12 -11.72
N TRP A 59 -0.53 3.11 -12.01
CA TRP A 59 -0.14 2.03 -12.92
C TRP A 59 0.06 2.50 -14.36
N GLU A 60 -0.83 3.37 -14.87
CA GLU A 60 -0.72 3.93 -16.22
C GLU A 60 0.56 4.75 -16.40
N MET A 61 0.97 5.48 -15.35
CA MET A 61 2.08 6.41 -15.37
C MET A 61 3.34 5.87 -14.67
N LEU A 62 3.42 4.55 -14.47
CA LEU A 62 4.43 3.88 -13.65
C LEU A 62 5.87 4.32 -13.95
N TYR A 63 6.21 4.47 -15.23
CA TYR A 63 7.53 4.88 -15.72
C TYR A 63 7.58 6.29 -16.30
N GLN A 64 6.51 7.06 -16.11
CA GLN A 64 6.37 8.43 -16.59
C GLN A 64 6.15 9.39 -15.43
N VAL A 65 6.47 9.00 -14.19
CA VAL A 65 6.19 9.79 -12.98
C VAL A 65 6.79 11.20 -13.06
N ASP A 66 8.02 11.33 -13.57
CA ASP A 66 8.69 12.64 -13.68
C ASP A 66 8.00 13.54 -14.72
N GLU A 67 7.54 12.97 -15.85
CA GLU A 67 6.86 13.67 -16.95
C GLU A 67 5.39 14.00 -16.62
N LYS A 68 4.70 13.08 -15.94
CA LYS A 68 3.28 13.15 -15.58
C LYS A 68 3.04 13.60 -14.15
N ARG A 69 4.09 14.10 -13.47
CA ARG A 69 4.04 14.46 -12.05
C ARG A 69 2.86 15.36 -11.72
N GLU A 70 2.65 16.42 -12.50
CA GLU A 70 1.59 17.40 -12.24
C GLU A 70 0.19 16.78 -12.37
N VAL A 71 0.02 15.85 -13.31
CA VAL A 71 -1.22 15.09 -13.48
C VAL A 71 -1.47 14.19 -12.27
N LEU A 72 -0.47 13.40 -11.86
CA LEU A 72 -0.57 12.55 -10.67
C LEU A 72 -0.84 13.38 -9.42
N VAL A 73 -0.10 14.47 -9.19
CA VAL A 73 -0.31 15.36 -8.05
C VAL A 73 -1.74 15.91 -8.05
N SER A 74 -2.27 16.34 -9.20
CA SER A 74 -3.64 16.84 -9.28
C SER A 74 -4.71 15.80 -8.94
N ILE A 75 -4.48 14.52 -9.29
CA ILE A 75 -5.38 13.42 -8.94
C ILE A 75 -5.35 13.19 -7.42
N PHE A 76 -4.15 13.08 -6.84
CA PHE A 76 -4.02 12.88 -5.41
C PHE A 76 -4.51 14.08 -4.60
N GLU A 77 -4.43 15.32 -5.13
CA GLU A 77 -4.89 16.52 -4.43
C GLU A 77 -6.41 16.61 -4.25
N GLN A 78 -7.17 15.75 -4.91
CA GLN A 78 -8.59 15.53 -4.59
C GLN A 78 -8.78 14.86 -3.22
N THR A 79 -7.76 14.15 -2.71
CA THR A 79 -7.79 13.41 -1.44
C THR A 79 -6.73 13.86 -0.45
N TYR A 80 -5.61 14.44 -0.90
CA TYR A 80 -4.48 14.80 -0.05
C TYR A 80 -4.11 16.28 -0.19
N PRO A 81 -3.39 16.87 0.76
CA PRO A 81 -3.15 16.33 2.11
C PRO A 81 -4.45 16.31 2.94
N PHE A 82 -4.45 15.47 3.98
CA PHE A 82 -5.39 15.62 5.09
C PHE A 82 -4.97 16.85 5.88
N VAL A 83 -5.90 17.74 6.21
CA VAL A 83 -5.63 18.95 6.99
C VAL A 83 -6.13 18.69 8.40
N ILE A 84 -5.21 18.81 9.37
CA ILE A 84 -5.47 18.50 10.78
C ILE A 84 -5.26 19.78 11.58
N ASP A 85 -6.16 20.07 12.52
CA ASP A 85 -6.02 21.21 13.43
C ASP A 85 -5.08 20.93 14.61
N GLU A 86 -4.98 21.88 15.54
CA GLU A 86 -4.11 21.76 16.72
C GLU A 86 -4.60 20.69 17.72
N GLN A 87 -5.85 20.25 17.61
CA GLN A 87 -6.48 19.26 18.48
C GLN A 87 -6.33 17.84 17.92
N GLY A 88 -5.88 17.70 16.67
CA GLY A 88 -5.72 16.41 16.00
C GLY A 88 -6.91 16.02 15.12
N GLU A 89 -7.88 16.91 14.94
CA GLU A 89 -9.11 16.65 14.20
C GLU A 89 -8.95 17.04 12.72
N ILE A 90 -9.58 16.28 11.82
CA ILE A 90 -9.59 16.62 10.40
C ILE A 90 -10.53 17.80 10.14
N ILE A 91 -10.00 18.84 9.51
CA ILE A 91 -10.76 20.03 9.12
C ILE A 91 -10.92 20.13 7.61
N ASN A 92 -12.05 20.70 7.18
CA ASN A 92 -12.42 20.90 5.77
C ASN A 92 -12.26 19.63 4.91
N PRO A 93 -12.92 18.52 5.29
CA PRO A 93 -12.71 17.25 4.64
C PRO A 93 -13.15 17.29 3.16
N LYS A 94 -12.25 16.91 2.25
CA LYS A 94 -12.48 17.00 0.79
C LYS A 94 -13.43 15.94 0.25
N ASN A 95 -13.43 14.76 0.86
CA ASN A 95 -14.18 13.59 0.39
C ASN A 95 -14.43 12.59 1.51
N ILE A 96 -15.08 11.48 1.17
CA ILE A 96 -15.52 10.45 2.13
C ILE A 96 -14.38 9.88 2.98
N LEU A 97 -13.18 9.72 2.41
CA LEU A 97 -12.02 9.16 3.11
C LEU A 97 -11.57 10.04 4.27
N GLN A 98 -11.67 11.37 4.09
CA GLN A 98 -11.37 12.35 5.14
C GLN A 98 -12.54 12.50 6.12
N GLN A 99 -13.77 12.50 5.62
CA GLN A 99 -14.99 12.67 6.44
C GLN A 99 -15.18 11.52 7.44
N LYS A 100 -14.84 10.29 7.03
CA LYS A 100 -15.02 9.08 7.83
C LYS A 100 -13.75 8.56 8.47
N TYR A 101 -12.62 9.25 8.32
CA TYR A 101 -11.32 8.72 8.73
C TYR A 101 -11.31 8.18 10.17
N GLU A 102 -11.87 8.95 11.11
CA GLU A 102 -11.94 8.59 12.54
C GLU A 102 -13.03 7.55 12.86
N SER A 103 -13.93 7.27 11.91
CA SER A 103 -15.00 6.29 12.06
C SER A 103 -14.66 4.90 11.49
N TYR A 104 -13.57 4.78 10.74
CA TYR A 104 -13.13 3.48 10.23
C TYR A 104 -12.55 2.64 11.38
N ASP A 105 -13.05 1.41 11.49
CA ASP A 105 -12.67 0.44 12.51
C ASP A 105 -11.67 -0.58 11.94
N ASP A 106 -10.47 -0.64 12.52
CA ASP A 106 -9.42 -1.58 12.09
C ASP A 106 -9.73 -3.04 12.49
N GLU A 107 -10.75 -3.27 13.31
CA GLU A 107 -11.34 -4.58 13.57
C GLU A 107 -12.32 -5.04 12.47
N ILE A 108 -12.62 -4.19 11.48
CA ILE A 108 -13.44 -4.51 10.31
C ILE A 108 -12.55 -4.58 9.05
N LEU A 109 -12.37 -5.77 8.48
CA LEU A 109 -11.44 -6.01 7.36
C LEU A 109 -11.47 -4.98 6.21
N PRO A 110 -12.63 -4.64 5.60
CA PRO A 110 -12.65 -3.63 4.55
C PRO A 110 -12.24 -2.23 5.03
N GLU A 111 -12.54 -1.86 6.28
CA GLU A 111 -12.19 -0.56 6.87
C GLU A 111 -10.71 -0.49 7.26
N LEU A 112 -10.15 -1.59 7.77
CA LEU A 112 -8.70 -1.77 7.86
C LEU A 112 -8.03 -1.56 6.50
N CYS A 113 -8.55 -2.17 5.43
CA CYS A 113 -8.01 -1.98 4.08
C CYS A 113 -8.08 -0.51 3.64
N ILE A 114 -9.19 0.18 3.93
CA ILE A 114 -9.33 1.62 3.66
C ILE A 114 -8.25 2.41 4.40
N LEU A 115 -8.08 2.22 5.72
CA LEU A 115 -7.06 2.90 6.53
C LEU A 115 -5.64 2.67 6.00
N LEU A 116 -5.32 1.42 5.64
CA LEU A 116 -4.03 1.08 5.04
C LEU A 116 -3.82 1.80 3.71
N LEU A 117 -4.82 1.79 2.83
CA LEU A 117 -4.77 2.46 1.53
C LEU A 117 -4.61 3.98 1.71
N ILE A 118 -5.32 4.62 2.64
CA ILE A 118 -5.16 6.05 2.97
C ILE A 118 -3.69 6.35 3.28
N GLY A 119 -3.08 5.57 4.18
CA GLY A 119 -1.69 5.79 4.58
C GLY A 119 -0.68 5.50 3.45
N ARG A 120 -0.91 4.46 2.64
CA ARG A 120 0.03 4.09 1.55
C ARG A 120 -0.03 5.08 0.38
N PHE A 121 -1.22 5.54 0.00
CA PHE A 121 -1.35 6.54 -1.05
C PHE A 121 -0.83 7.92 -0.62
N ASP A 122 -0.95 8.30 0.64
CA ASP A 122 -0.32 9.52 1.16
C ASP A 122 1.22 9.47 1.05
N GLU A 123 1.85 8.32 1.33
CA GLU A 123 3.29 8.14 1.13
C GLU A 123 3.70 8.27 -0.35
N ILE A 124 2.93 7.68 -1.28
CA ILE A 124 3.16 7.86 -2.72
C ILE A 124 3.01 9.35 -3.10
N TYR A 125 1.93 10.00 -2.66
CA TYR A 125 1.67 11.41 -2.93
C TYR A 125 2.84 12.30 -2.50
N LYS A 126 3.28 12.15 -1.24
CA LYS A 126 4.42 12.89 -0.69
C LYS A 126 5.69 12.61 -1.49
N GLY A 127 5.95 11.34 -1.82
CA GLY A 127 7.10 10.93 -2.63
C GLY A 127 7.13 11.60 -4.00
N ILE A 128 6.01 11.54 -4.74
CA ILE A 128 5.87 12.14 -6.07
C ILE A 128 5.95 13.67 -5.99
N LYS A 129 5.20 14.30 -5.08
CA LYS A 129 5.14 15.76 -4.95
C LYS A 129 6.50 16.37 -4.58
N GLN A 130 7.26 15.71 -3.72
CA GLN A 130 8.59 16.16 -3.28
C GLN A 130 9.72 15.71 -4.21
N LYS A 131 9.43 14.93 -5.26
CA LYS A 131 10.42 14.27 -6.13
C LYS A 131 11.42 13.43 -5.33
N ALA A 132 10.94 12.76 -4.29
CA ALA A 132 11.78 11.90 -3.47
C ALA A 132 12.26 10.70 -4.29
N GLU A 133 13.56 10.43 -4.28
CA GLU A 133 14.13 9.25 -4.94
C GLU A 133 13.81 7.93 -4.21
N ARG A 134 13.36 8.04 -2.96
CA ARG A 134 13.02 6.94 -2.06
C ARG A 134 11.81 7.29 -1.22
N TYR A 135 10.81 6.43 -1.26
CA TYR A 135 9.61 6.46 -0.42
C TYR A 135 8.98 5.06 -0.39
N GLY A 136 8.18 4.77 0.64
CA GLY A 136 7.49 3.49 0.71
C GLY A 136 8.29 2.33 1.29
N GLU A 137 9.35 2.59 2.07
CA GLU A 137 10.08 1.52 2.78
C GLU A 137 9.13 0.64 3.62
N ARG A 138 8.11 1.28 4.21
CA ARG A 138 7.08 0.63 5.04
C ARG A 138 5.91 0.06 4.25
N ALA A 139 5.96 0.06 2.91
CA ALA A 139 4.87 -0.47 2.08
C ALA A 139 4.55 -1.93 2.39
N ILE A 140 5.54 -2.72 2.83
CA ILE A 140 5.34 -4.11 3.26
C ILE A 140 4.30 -4.29 4.36
N ASN A 141 4.08 -3.27 5.20
CA ASN A 141 3.15 -3.39 6.31
C ASN A 141 1.73 -3.59 5.79
N ALA A 142 1.37 -3.01 4.64
CA ALA A 142 0.02 -3.11 4.10
C ALA A 142 -0.49 -4.57 3.94
N PRO A 143 0.19 -5.44 3.18
CA PRO A 143 -0.22 -6.86 3.13
C PRO A 143 -0.05 -7.58 4.47
N MET A 144 0.98 -7.24 5.27
CA MET A 144 1.22 -7.93 6.54
C MET A 144 0.14 -7.63 7.60
N GLU A 145 -0.44 -6.43 7.63
CA GLU A 145 -1.54 -6.06 8.53
C GLU A 145 -2.84 -6.77 8.12
N VAL A 146 -3.12 -6.87 6.82
CA VAL A 146 -4.26 -7.67 6.31
C VAL A 146 -4.09 -9.15 6.68
N ILE A 147 -2.88 -9.69 6.55
CA ILE A 147 -2.60 -11.07 6.95
C ILE A 147 -2.71 -11.23 8.47
N SER A 148 -2.23 -10.25 9.25
CA SER A 148 -2.36 -10.22 10.71
C SER A 148 -3.83 -10.32 11.13
N TYR A 149 -4.70 -9.55 10.48
CA TYR A 149 -6.15 -9.64 10.67
C TYR A 149 -6.70 -11.04 10.40
N ILE A 150 -6.30 -11.65 9.27
CA ILE A 150 -6.72 -13.02 8.92
C ILE A 150 -6.29 -14.02 10.00
N ILE A 151 -5.03 -13.96 10.46
CA ILE A 151 -4.51 -14.82 11.54
C ILE A 151 -5.34 -14.65 12.82
N ALA A 152 -5.64 -13.40 13.20
CA ALA A 152 -6.45 -13.08 14.37
C ALA A 152 -7.89 -13.61 14.23
N SER A 153 -8.51 -13.51 13.05
CA SER A 153 -9.86 -14.03 12.78
C SER A 153 -9.96 -15.54 12.95
N TYR A 154 -8.87 -16.29 12.70
CA TYR A 154 -8.77 -17.72 12.95
C TYR A 154 -8.42 -18.08 14.41
N LYS A 155 -8.31 -17.07 15.29
CA LYS A 155 -7.91 -17.21 16.71
C LYS A 155 -6.56 -17.88 16.89
N TRP A 156 -5.64 -17.69 15.94
CA TRP A 156 -4.29 -18.25 16.02
C TRP A 156 -3.32 -17.37 16.82
N GLY A 157 -3.77 -16.21 17.33
CA GLY A 157 -2.94 -15.27 18.08
C GLY A 157 -2.33 -14.22 17.18
N TYR A 158 -1.08 -13.83 17.46
CA TYR A 158 -0.40 -12.75 16.75
C TYR A 158 0.36 -13.26 15.52
N LEU A 159 0.52 -12.38 14.52
CA LEU A 159 1.27 -12.65 13.29
C LEU A 159 2.68 -13.20 13.55
N PHE A 160 3.42 -12.63 14.50
CA PHE A 160 4.82 -13.00 14.76
C PHE A 160 4.97 -14.41 15.35
N ASP A 161 3.93 -14.94 15.99
CA ASP A 161 3.87 -16.33 16.48
C ASP A 161 3.48 -17.32 15.37
N ASN A 162 3.08 -16.82 14.19
CA ASN A 162 2.48 -17.59 13.11
C ASN A 162 3.24 -17.45 11.78
N MET A 163 4.54 -17.17 11.85
CA MET A 163 5.43 -17.03 10.67
C MET A 163 5.55 -18.31 9.82
N ASP A 164 5.19 -19.47 10.36
CA ASP A 164 5.20 -20.77 9.70
C ASP A 164 3.93 -21.03 8.86
N LYS A 165 2.84 -20.28 9.10
CA LYS A 165 1.59 -20.39 8.32
C LYS A 165 1.87 -20.10 6.86
N SER A 166 1.25 -20.88 5.96
CA SER A 166 1.47 -20.77 4.52
C SER A 166 1.23 -19.35 4.02
N ILE A 167 0.13 -18.71 4.40
CA ILE A 167 -0.21 -17.34 4.00
C ILE A 167 0.89 -16.32 4.39
N VAL A 168 1.46 -16.44 5.59
CA VAL A 168 2.51 -15.53 6.09
C VAL A 168 3.81 -15.80 5.36
N ARG A 169 4.23 -17.08 5.31
CA ARG A 169 5.46 -17.51 4.65
C ARG A 169 5.45 -17.19 3.15
N ASP A 170 4.32 -17.34 2.49
CA ASP A 170 4.19 -17.10 1.06
C ASP A 170 4.31 -15.60 0.75
N GLU A 171 3.64 -14.71 1.50
CA GLU A 171 3.78 -13.26 1.31
C GLU A 171 5.20 -12.78 1.64
N VAL A 172 5.79 -13.26 2.74
CA VAL A 172 7.19 -12.96 3.11
C VAL A 172 8.13 -13.35 1.99
N ASN A 173 8.01 -14.58 1.47
CA ASN A 173 8.84 -15.05 0.36
C ASN A 173 8.60 -14.25 -0.93
N ALA A 174 7.36 -13.85 -1.21
CA ALA A 174 7.01 -13.04 -2.37
C ALA A 174 7.65 -11.66 -2.30
N GLN A 175 7.54 -10.96 -1.16
CA GLN A 175 8.16 -9.66 -0.94
C GLN A 175 9.69 -9.73 -0.97
N MET A 176 10.29 -10.78 -0.40
CA MET A 176 11.74 -11.00 -0.46
C MET A 176 12.25 -11.23 -1.89
N LYS A 177 11.48 -11.93 -2.73
CA LYS A 177 11.80 -12.10 -4.16
C LYS A 177 11.60 -10.80 -4.92
N LEU A 178 10.53 -10.07 -4.62
CA LEU A 178 10.23 -8.82 -5.26
C LEU A 178 11.33 -7.78 -5.00
N VAL A 179 11.66 -7.52 -3.73
CA VAL A 179 12.66 -6.49 -3.36
C VAL A 179 13.99 -6.73 -4.07
N LYS A 180 14.41 -7.98 -4.26
CA LYS A 180 15.60 -8.36 -5.03
C LYS A 180 15.44 -8.13 -6.53
N THR A 181 14.29 -8.50 -7.09
CA THR A 181 13.99 -8.32 -8.52
C THR A 181 13.98 -6.84 -8.92
N LEU A 182 13.53 -5.96 -8.02
CA LEU A 182 13.46 -4.52 -8.25
C LEU A 182 14.81 -3.79 -8.15
N GLN A 183 15.90 -4.50 -7.81
CA GLN A 183 17.27 -3.95 -7.81
C GLN A 183 17.85 -3.81 -9.23
N THR A 184 17.22 -4.44 -10.21
CA THR A 184 17.57 -4.33 -11.63
C THR A 184 16.48 -3.59 -12.40
N PRO A 185 16.84 -2.69 -13.34
CA PRO A 185 15.86 -2.06 -14.23
C PRO A 185 15.08 -3.12 -15.00
N ARG A 186 13.76 -3.11 -14.85
CA ARG A 186 12.84 -3.99 -15.57
C ARG A 186 11.51 -3.28 -15.73
N LEU A 187 10.91 -3.43 -16.91
CA LEU A 187 9.57 -2.92 -17.17
C LEU A 187 8.55 -3.95 -16.68
N PHE A 188 7.69 -3.50 -15.77
CA PHE A 188 6.55 -4.22 -15.23
C PHE A 188 5.25 -3.52 -15.66
N SER A 189 4.14 -4.21 -15.48
CA SER A 189 2.82 -3.71 -15.83
C SER A 189 1.80 -4.04 -14.74
N LEU A 190 0.55 -3.58 -14.92
CA LEU A 190 -0.57 -3.95 -14.05
C LEU A 190 -0.82 -5.48 -14.01
N GLU A 191 -0.42 -6.23 -15.03
CA GLU A 191 -0.51 -7.69 -15.03
C GLU A 191 0.45 -8.31 -14.00
N ASP A 192 1.55 -7.63 -13.69
CA ASP A 192 2.56 -8.05 -12.71
C ASP A 192 2.22 -7.62 -11.28
N ARG A 193 1.06 -6.99 -11.02
CA ARG A 193 0.67 -6.48 -9.70
C ARG A 193 0.69 -7.50 -8.56
N ASN A 194 0.60 -8.79 -8.91
CA ASN A 194 0.66 -9.92 -7.99
C ASN A 194 1.78 -10.91 -8.37
N ILE A 195 2.81 -10.47 -9.11
CA ILE A 195 3.97 -11.33 -9.43
C ILE A 195 4.59 -11.86 -8.12
N PHE A 196 4.97 -13.14 -8.11
CA PHE A 196 5.46 -13.91 -6.95
C PHE A 196 4.44 -14.27 -5.86
N ARG A 197 3.25 -13.65 -5.80
CA ARG A 197 2.18 -14.11 -4.90
C ARG A 197 1.56 -15.39 -5.44
N ASN A 198 1.23 -16.29 -4.52
CA ASN A 198 0.39 -17.44 -4.84
C ASN A 198 -1.06 -16.94 -5.01
N LYS A 199 -1.75 -17.44 -6.03
CA LYS A 199 -3.18 -17.17 -6.26
C LYS A 199 -4.05 -18.08 -5.41
#